data_AF-A0A6V6Z777-F1
#
_entry.id   AF-A0A6V6Z777-F1
#
_cell.length_a   1.000
_cell.length_b   1.000
_cell.length_c   1.000
_cell.angle_alpha   90.00
_cell.angle_beta   90.00
_cell.angle_gamma   90.00
#
_symmetry.space_group_name_H-M   'P 1'
#
loop_
_entity.id
_entity.type
_entity.pdbx_description
1 polymer ?
#
loop_
_entity_poly.entity_id
_entity_poly.type
_entity_poly.pdbx_seq_one_letter_code
_entity_poly.pdbx_strand_id
1 'polypeptide(L)'
;MTIIKAILKWFFGILLLIFGIVGLSQEPSMSIVPILLGLFLIPKTYKSFTDKTKLNLSSGVKWIVVIVGIMLIGYTASISETSKESNYDLIVENASKKIDEGKINEALKLINDVKSKYRKKENKATELEKEIEKSKDVNFAKEILAKMTNEELTQLENEKLSKSYLTQKTLNKTFISLVKTYLPERAKIIKEIQEKEEKEKEIAEAKAEEEFNKNRKENIDKLFSPYNGKNTALERYIKYNMNDPDSYKHIVTTHSDKGDHILVITKFRAKNIYGGTVINIVSAKLDLKGNVIEILSEN
;
A
#
# COMPACT_ATOMS: atom_id res chain seq x y z
N MET A 1 -53.27 16.56 8.57
CA MET A 1 -52.62 15.23 8.71
C MET A 1 -52.84 14.29 7.52
N THR A 2 -53.97 14.39 6.78
CA THR A 2 -54.28 13.59 5.58
C THR A 2 -53.40 13.93 4.36
N ILE A 3 -53.11 15.20 4.13
CA ILE A 3 -52.26 15.68 3.02
C ILE A 3 -50.81 15.15 3.15
N ILE A 4 -50.21 15.27 4.34
CA ILE A 4 -48.85 14.78 4.62
C ILE A 4 -48.74 13.26 4.36
N LYS A 5 -49.72 12.48 4.81
CA LYS A 5 -49.77 11.02 4.55
C LYS A 5 -49.91 10.70 3.06
N ALA A 6 -50.62 11.52 2.29
CA ALA A 6 -50.74 11.35 0.84
C ALA A 6 -49.43 11.68 0.13
N ILE A 7 -48.76 12.78 0.50
CA ILE A 7 -47.45 13.18 -0.02
C ILE A 7 -46.41 12.09 0.24
N LEU A 8 -46.35 11.55 1.47
CA LEU A 8 -45.42 10.47 1.82
C LEU A 8 -45.62 9.21 0.96
N LYS A 9 -46.87 8.80 0.72
CA LYS A 9 -47.16 7.64 -0.15
C LYS A 9 -46.71 7.85 -1.59
N TRP A 10 -46.92 9.05 -2.12
CA TRP A 10 -46.43 9.41 -3.45
C TRP A 10 -44.91 9.43 -3.51
N PHE A 11 -44.26 10.06 -2.53
CA PHE A 11 -42.80 10.14 -2.46
C PHE A 11 -42.15 8.76 -2.41
N PHE A 12 -42.51 7.92 -1.43
CA PHE A 12 -41.93 6.59 -1.28
C PHE A 12 -42.34 5.64 -2.42
N GLY A 13 -43.56 5.78 -2.95
CA GLY A 13 -44.02 4.98 -4.07
C GLY A 13 -43.24 5.28 -5.35
N ILE A 14 -43.02 6.55 -5.65
CA ILE A 14 -42.17 6.99 -6.77
C ILE A 14 -40.73 6.54 -6.55
N LEU A 15 -40.19 6.69 -5.33
CA LEU A 15 -38.81 6.30 -5.01
C LEU A 15 -38.59 4.80 -5.28
N LEU A 16 -39.51 3.94 -4.86
CA LEU A 16 -39.45 2.50 -5.10
C LEU A 16 -39.57 2.15 -6.59
N LEU A 17 -40.39 2.89 -7.35
CA LEU A 17 -40.48 2.71 -8.80
C LEU A 17 -39.17 3.08 -9.49
N ILE A 18 -38.58 4.22 -9.13
CA ILE A 18 -37.28 4.64 -9.68
C ILE A 18 -36.22 3.60 -9.35
N PHE A 19 -36.14 3.17 -8.09
CA PHE A 19 -35.19 2.14 -7.65
C PHE A 19 -35.35 0.84 -8.44
N GLY A 20 -36.57 0.34 -8.58
CA GLY A 20 -36.85 -0.86 -9.35
C GLY A 20 -36.57 -0.71 -10.85
N ILE A 21 -36.95 0.41 -11.47
CA ILE A 21 -36.70 0.65 -12.90
C ILE A 21 -35.20 0.72 -13.19
N VAL A 22 -34.43 1.42 -12.36
CA VAL A 22 -32.96 1.47 -12.48
C VAL A 22 -32.36 0.07 -12.34
N GLY A 23 -32.87 -0.73 -11.39
CA GLY A 23 -32.41 -2.09 -11.14
C GLY A 23 -32.67 -3.10 -12.25
N LEU A 24 -33.68 -2.87 -13.13
CA LEU A 24 -34.03 -3.81 -14.20
C LEU A 24 -32.87 -4.12 -15.15
N SER A 25 -31.92 -3.20 -15.31
CA SER A 25 -30.73 -3.40 -16.14
C SER A 25 -29.69 -4.33 -15.51
N GLN A 26 -29.70 -4.49 -14.18
CA GLN A 26 -28.73 -5.25 -13.42
C GLN A 26 -29.30 -6.62 -13.03
N GLU A 27 -30.41 -6.62 -12.30
CA GLU A 27 -31.06 -7.84 -11.80
C GLU A 27 -32.59 -7.74 -11.96
N PRO A 28 -33.14 -8.17 -13.11
CA PRO A 28 -34.57 -8.00 -13.44
C PRO A 28 -35.52 -8.64 -12.42
N SER A 29 -35.17 -9.81 -11.89
CA SER A 29 -36.01 -10.56 -10.95
C SER A 29 -36.17 -9.85 -9.61
N MET A 30 -35.09 -9.30 -9.05
CA MET A 30 -35.15 -8.55 -7.78
C MET A 30 -35.81 -7.18 -7.95
N SER A 31 -35.78 -6.63 -9.16
CA SER A 31 -36.26 -5.28 -9.48
C SER A 31 -37.77 -5.17 -9.66
N ILE A 32 -38.45 -6.27 -9.96
CA ILE A 32 -39.91 -6.32 -10.10
C ILE A 32 -40.60 -6.04 -8.75
N VAL A 33 -40.05 -6.52 -7.64
CA VAL A 33 -40.69 -6.40 -6.33
C VAL A 33 -40.79 -4.94 -5.85
N PRO A 34 -39.73 -4.10 -5.90
CA PRO A 34 -39.84 -2.67 -5.64
C PRO A 34 -40.86 -1.96 -6.52
N ILE A 35 -40.96 -2.32 -7.81
CA ILE A 35 -41.94 -1.73 -8.74
C ILE A 35 -43.37 -2.05 -8.27
N LEU A 36 -43.64 -3.31 -7.92
CA LEU A 36 -44.95 -3.72 -7.40
C LEU A 36 -45.29 -3.04 -6.08
N LEU A 37 -44.33 -2.94 -5.15
CA LEU A 37 -44.51 -2.23 -3.88
C LEU A 37 -44.74 -0.72 -4.10
N GLY A 38 -44.05 -0.10 -5.06
CA GLY A 38 -44.24 1.29 -5.44
C GLY A 38 -45.63 1.56 -6.03
N LEU A 39 -46.08 0.74 -6.98
CA LEU A 39 -47.44 0.79 -7.53
C LEU A 39 -48.50 0.53 -6.46
N PHE A 40 -48.22 -0.33 -5.49
CA PHE A 40 -49.13 -0.62 -4.38
C PHE A 40 -49.26 0.55 -3.40
N LEU A 41 -48.22 1.35 -3.20
CA LEU A 41 -48.22 2.48 -2.27
C LEU A 41 -48.88 3.73 -2.87
N ILE A 42 -48.75 3.95 -4.19
CA ILE A 42 -49.31 5.10 -4.88
C ILE A 42 -50.85 5.06 -4.86
N PRO A 43 -51.53 6.12 -4.38
CA PRO A 43 -52.99 6.11 -4.21
C PRO A 43 -53.78 5.81 -5.48
N LYS A 44 -53.36 6.37 -6.63
CA LYS A 44 -54.07 6.25 -7.91
C LYS A 44 -54.05 4.81 -8.43
N THR A 45 -52.90 4.17 -8.39
CA THR A 45 -52.68 2.79 -8.85
C THR A 45 -53.27 1.77 -7.88
N TYR A 46 -53.18 2.03 -6.57
CA TYR A 46 -53.85 1.20 -5.56
C TYR A 46 -55.37 1.19 -5.76
N LYS A 47 -55.98 2.36 -6.06
CA LYS A 47 -57.42 2.43 -6.35
C LYS A 47 -57.82 1.51 -7.51
N SER A 48 -57.08 1.57 -8.62
CA SER A 48 -57.30 0.68 -9.76
C SER A 48 -57.13 -0.81 -9.41
N PHE A 49 -56.27 -1.14 -8.44
CA PHE A 49 -56.12 -2.49 -7.92
C PHE A 49 -57.30 -2.92 -7.04
N THR A 50 -57.81 -2.04 -6.17
CA THR A 50 -58.96 -2.35 -5.31
C THR A 50 -60.25 -2.48 -6.10
N ASP A 51 -60.40 -1.74 -7.18
CA ASP A 51 -61.58 -1.83 -8.06
C ASP A 51 -61.71 -3.22 -8.69
N LYS A 52 -60.58 -3.92 -8.90
CA LYS A 52 -60.53 -5.27 -9.48
C LYS A 52 -60.55 -6.38 -8.43
N THR A 53 -59.91 -6.18 -7.29
CA THR A 53 -59.67 -7.24 -6.29
C THR A 53 -60.59 -7.17 -5.07
N LYS A 54 -61.33 -6.08 -4.90
CA LYS A 54 -62.17 -5.79 -3.71
C LYS A 54 -61.41 -5.80 -2.36
N LEU A 55 -60.08 -5.86 -2.37
CA LEU A 55 -59.25 -5.87 -1.16
C LEU A 55 -58.95 -4.44 -0.69
N ASN A 56 -59.66 -3.97 0.34
CA ASN A 56 -59.45 -2.63 0.90
C ASN A 56 -58.61 -2.70 2.19
N LEU A 57 -57.33 -2.30 2.09
CA LEU A 57 -56.38 -2.33 3.21
C LEU A 57 -56.27 -0.97 3.89
N SER A 58 -56.17 -0.99 5.22
CA SER A 58 -55.92 0.22 6.02
C SER A 58 -54.53 0.80 5.72
N SER A 59 -54.35 2.10 5.98
CA SER A 59 -53.09 2.77 5.66
C SER A 59 -51.89 2.22 6.43
N GLY A 60 -52.08 1.68 7.65
CA GLY A 60 -51.00 1.09 8.43
C GLY A 60 -50.55 -0.25 7.85
N VAL A 61 -51.50 -1.09 7.45
CA VAL A 61 -51.22 -2.42 6.86
C VAL A 61 -50.42 -2.29 5.56
N LYS A 62 -50.68 -1.26 4.75
CA LYS A 62 -49.91 -1.02 3.52
C LYS A 62 -48.42 -0.78 3.79
N TRP A 63 -48.09 -0.03 4.84
CA TRP A 63 -46.70 0.20 5.22
C TRP A 63 -46.03 -1.07 5.73
N ILE A 64 -46.76 -1.90 6.49
CA ILE A 64 -46.26 -3.21 6.94
C ILE A 64 -45.91 -4.10 5.74
N VAL A 65 -46.78 -4.18 4.72
CA VAL A 65 -46.52 -4.96 3.49
C VAL A 65 -45.26 -4.46 2.77
N VAL A 66 -45.07 -3.15 2.66
CA VAL A 66 -43.87 -2.57 2.04
C VAL A 66 -42.60 -2.90 2.83
N ILE A 67 -42.63 -2.77 4.17
CA ILE A 67 -41.49 -3.07 5.03
C ILE A 67 -41.11 -4.56 4.93
N VAL A 68 -42.09 -5.46 5.04
CA VAL A 68 -41.86 -6.91 4.89
C VAL A 68 -41.31 -7.24 3.50
N GLY A 69 -41.86 -6.62 2.45
CA GLY A 69 -41.36 -6.80 1.09
C GLY A 69 -39.91 -6.36 0.92
N ILE A 70 -39.53 -5.22 1.49
CA ILE A 70 -38.13 -4.74 1.49
C ILE A 70 -37.22 -5.69 2.29
N MET A 71 -37.66 -6.17 3.45
CA MET A 71 -36.90 -7.15 4.25
C MET A 71 -36.67 -8.46 3.47
N LEU A 72 -37.67 -8.95 2.75
CA LEU A 72 -37.54 -10.15 1.90
C LEU A 72 -36.57 -9.93 0.73
N ILE A 73 -36.56 -8.74 0.12
CA ILE A 73 -35.55 -8.39 -0.91
C ILE A 73 -34.15 -8.40 -0.28
N GLY A 74 -33.98 -7.77 0.88
CA GLY A 74 -32.70 -7.76 1.60
C GLY A 74 -32.21 -9.17 1.94
N TYR A 75 -33.10 -10.04 2.41
CA TYR A 75 -32.81 -11.44 2.73
C TYR A 75 -32.46 -12.28 1.49
N THR A 76 -33.17 -12.10 0.37
CA THR A 76 -32.87 -12.83 -0.88
C THR A 76 -31.58 -12.34 -1.53
N ALA A 77 -31.28 -11.05 -1.45
CA ALA A 77 -30.01 -10.49 -1.90
C ALA A 77 -28.83 -11.08 -1.11
N SER A 78 -28.93 -11.17 0.23
CA SER A 78 -27.85 -11.74 1.05
C SER A 78 -27.61 -13.23 0.77
N ILE A 79 -28.67 -14.02 0.55
CA ILE A 79 -28.54 -15.42 0.12
C ILE A 79 -27.83 -15.50 -1.24
N SER A 80 -28.19 -14.64 -2.19
CA SER A 80 -27.58 -14.64 -3.52
C SER A 80 -26.08 -14.35 -3.45
N GLU A 81 -25.65 -13.40 -2.60
CA GLU A 81 -24.26 -13.05 -2.40
C GLU A 81 -23.47 -14.20 -1.77
N THR A 82 -24.04 -14.83 -0.74
CA THR A 82 -23.47 -16.01 -0.08
C THR A 82 -23.27 -17.17 -1.07
N SER A 83 -24.24 -17.41 -1.96
CA SER A 83 -24.14 -18.46 -2.98
C SER A 83 -23.08 -18.15 -4.05
N LYS A 84 -22.94 -16.88 -4.45
CA LYS A 84 -21.89 -16.43 -5.36
C LYS A 84 -20.51 -16.63 -4.75
N GLU A 85 -20.35 -16.34 -3.45
CA GLU A 85 -19.09 -16.56 -2.71
C GLU A 85 -18.75 -18.04 -2.54
N SER A 86 -19.73 -18.88 -2.17
CA SER A 86 -19.53 -20.33 -2.08
C SER A 86 -19.11 -20.95 -3.42
N ASN A 87 -19.72 -20.53 -4.53
CA ASN A 87 -19.34 -21.02 -5.86
C ASN A 87 -17.95 -20.52 -6.27
N TYR A 88 -17.62 -19.27 -5.96
CA TYR A 88 -16.28 -18.72 -6.16
C TYR A 88 -15.21 -19.57 -5.45
N ASP A 89 -15.39 -19.84 -4.16
CA ASP A 89 -14.43 -20.61 -3.36
C ASP A 89 -14.29 -22.06 -3.88
N LEU A 90 -15.40 -22.69 -4.29
CA LEU A 90 -15.38 -24.03 -4.90
C LEU A 90 -14.56 -24.08 -6.19
N ILE A 91 -14.65 -23.06 -7.05
CA ILE A 91 -13.88 -23.04 -8.30
C ILE A 91 -12.39 -22.82 -8.01
N VAL A 92 -12.05 -21.98 -7.04
CA VAL A 92 -10.65 -21.79 -6.61
C VAL A 92 -10.08 -23.06 -5.99
N GLU A 93 -10.86 -23.76 -5.16
CA GLU A 93 -10.46 -25.06 -4.59
C GLU A 93 -10.25 -26.11 -5.69
N ASN A 94 -11.12 -26.16 -6.69
CA ASN A 94 -10.93 -27.02 -7.85
C ASN A 94 -9.67 -26.66 -8.64
N ALA A 95 -9.36 -25.37 -8.81
CA ALA A 95 -8.11 -24.94 -9.42
C ALA A 95 -6.89 -25.40 -8.60
N SER A 96 -6.94 -25.27 -7.27
CA SER A 96 -5.93 -25.79 -6.36
C SER A 96 -5.72 -27.29 -6.54
N LYS A 97 -6.80 -28.06 -6.57
CA LYS A 97 -6.74 -29.51 -6.77
C LYS A 97 -6.13 -29.87 -8.13
N LYS A 98 -6.47 -29.12 -9.19
CA LYS A 98 -5.86 -29.31 -10.52
C LYS A 98 -4.36 -29.04 -10.51
N ILE A 99 -3.88 -28.09 -9.72
CA ILE A 99 -2.45 -27.85 -9.53
C ILE A 99 -1.79 -29.06 -8.85
N ASP A 100 -2.42 -29.60 -7.80
CA ASP A 100 -1.93 -30.79 -7.11
C ASP A 100 -1.92 -32.04 -8.01
N GLU A 101 -2.84 -32.13 -8.97
CA GLU A 101 -2.86 -33.16 -10.03
C GLU A 101 -1.83 -32.91 -11.15
N GLY A 102 -1.05 -31.83 -11.10
CA GLY A 102 -0.10 -31.43 -12.15
C GLY A 102 -0.74 -30.81 -13.40
N LYS A 103 -2.06 -30.56 -13.39
CA LYS A 103 -2.84 -30.02 -14.50
C LYS A 103 -2.88 -28.49 -14.47
N ILE A 104 -1.71 -27.87 -14.56
CA ILE A 104 -1.55 -26.40 -14.43
C ILE A 104 -2.39 -25.62 -15.46
N ASN A 105 -2.48 -26.10 -16.70
CA ASN A 105 -3.26 -25.42 -17.75
C ASN A 105 -4.77 -25.43 -17.45
N GLU A 106 -5.29 -26.53 -16.90
CA GLU A 106 -6.70 -26.60 -16.47
C GLU A 106 -6.96 -25.67 -15.28
N ALA A 107 -6.02 -25.61 -14.33
CA ALA A 107 -6.10 -24.70 -13.20
C ALA A 107 -6.12 -23.23 -13.65
N LEU A 108 -5.22 -22.83 -14.56
CA LEU A 108 -5.19 -21.48 -15.12
C LEU A 108 -6.48 -21.13 -15.86
N LYS A 109 -7.08 -22.08 -16.56
CA LYS A 109 -8.38 -21.89 -17.22
C LYS A 109 -9.48 -21.58 -16.20
N LEU A 110 -9.53 -22.32 -15.08
CA LEU A 110 -10.48 -22.07 -14.00
C LEU A 110 -10.25 -20.71 -13.32
N ILE A 111 -8.98 -20.37 -13.04
CA ILE A 111 -8.59 -19.08 -12.46
C ILE A 111 -9.04 -17.92 -13.34
N ASN A 112 -8.77 -18.00 -14.64
CA ASN A 112 -9.16 -16.96 -15.61
C ASN A 112 -10.68 -16.82 -15.73
N ASP A 113 -11.41 -17.93 -15.77
CA ASP A 113 -12.88 -17.93 -15.79
C ASP A 113 -13.44 -17.21 -14.55
N VAL A 114 -12.93 -17.53 -13.36
CA VAL A 114 -13.33 -16.89 -12.11
C VAL A 114 -12.99 -15.40 -12.09
N LYS A 115 -11.77 -15.01 -12.47
CA LYS A 115 -11.36 -13.61 -12.55
C LYS A 115 -12.25 -12.80 -13.50
N SER A 116 -12.72 -13.40 -14.60
CA SER A 116 -13.61 -12.74 -15.56
C SER A 116 -15.03 -12.56 -15.01
N LYS A 117 -15.55 -13.53 -14.24
CA LYS A 117 -16.91 -13.55 -13.71
C LYS A 117 -17.08 -12.75 -12.42
N TYR A 118 -16.03 -12.70 -11.58
CA TYR A 118 -16.08 -12.10 -10.25
C TYR A 118 -15.09 -10.94 -10.17
N ARG A 119 -15.56 -9.70 -10.40
CA ARG A 119 -14.76 -8.46 -10.28
C ARG A 119 -14.51 -8.07 -8.82
N LYS A 120 -13.90 -8.93 -8.00
CA LYS A 120 -13.38 -8.55 -6.66
C LYS A 120 -11.90 -8.15 -6.78
N LYS A 121 -11.51 -7.09 -6.08
CA LYS A 121 -10.25 -6.34 -6.25
C LYS A 121 -9.01 -7.11 -5.75
N GLU A 122 -9.18 -8.05 -4.84
CA GLU A 122 -8.21 -9.06 -4.43
C GLU A 122 -8.95 -10.35 -4.14
N ASN A 123 -8.54 -11.43 -4.80
CA ASN A 123 -9.25 -12.69 -4.73
C ASN A 123 -8.23 -13.85 -4.73
N LYS A 124 -8.50 -14.90 -3.95
CA LYS A 124 -7.65 -16.11 -3.81
C LYS A 124 -7.17 -16.68 -5.16
N ALA A 125 -7.93 -16.48 -6.24
CA ALA A 125 -7.57 -16.89 -7.61
C ALA A 125 -6.34 -16.14 -8.14
N THR A 126 -6.23 -14.84 -7.87
CA THR A 126 -5.07 -14.01 -8.25
C THR A 126 -3.83 -14.38 -7.46
N GLU A 127 -3.98 -14.69 -6.16
CA GLU A 127 -2.87 -15.20 -5.35
C GLU A 127 -2.36 -16.54 -5.89
N LEU A 128 -3.28 -17.44 -6.23
CA LEU A 128 -2.95 -18.74 -6.81
C LEU A 128 -2.19 -18.62 -8.14
N GLU A 129 -2.61 -17.70 -9.02
CA GLU A 129 -1.91 -17.38 -10.27
C GLU A 129 -0.49 -16.87 -10.02
N LYS A 130 -0.33 -15.91 -9.09
CA LYS A 130 0.99 -15.39 -8.69
C LYS A 130 1.89 -16.49 -8.14
N GLU A 131 1.36 -17.44 -7.38
CA GLU A 131 2.15 -18.58 -6.90
C GLU A 131 2.59 -19.50 -8.05
N ILE A 132 1.73 -19.74 -9.05
CA ILE A 132 2.12 -20.50 -10.25
C ILE A 132 3.27 -19.80 -10.97
N GLU A 133 3.19 -18.48 -11.15
CA GLU A 133 4.26 -17.68 -11.79
C GLU A 133 5.56 -17.75 -10.98
N LYS A 134 5.51 -17.44 -9.68
CA LYS A 134 6.67 -17.49 -8.78
C LYS A 134 7.31 -18.88 -8.71
N SER A 135 6.52 -19.95 -8.78
CA SER A 135 7.04 -21.32 -8.74
C SER A 135 7.97 -21.67 -9.89
N LYS A 136 7.90 -20.91 -10.99
CA LYS A 136 8.70 -21.08 -12.20
C LYS A 136 9.74 -19.97 -12.40
N ASP A 137 9.79 -19.00 -11.49
CA ASP A 137 10.67 -17.85 -11.61
C ASP A 137 12.11 -18.23 -11.20
N VAL A 138 12.97 -18.31 -12.22
CA VAL A 138 14.40 -18.63 -12.06
C VAL A 138 15.13 -17.55 -11.27
N ASN A 139 14.81 -16.27 -11.47
CA ASN A 139 15.49 -15.19 -10.75
C ASN A 139 15.12 -15.25 -9.28
N PHE A 140 13.84 -15.45 -8.97
CA PHE A 140 13.40 -15.64 -7.60
C PHE A 140 14.07 -16.86 -6.95
N ALA A 141 14.20 -17.98 -7.66
CA ALA A 141 14.92 -19.16 -7.16
C ALA A 141 16.39 -18.86 -6.84
N LYS A 142 17.09 -18.14 -7.73
CA LYS A 142 18.49 -17.72 -7.55
C LYS A 142 18.66 -16.77 -6.36
N GLU A 143 17.76 -15.79 -6.21
CA GLU A 143 17.76 -14.86 -5.07
C GLU A 143 17.58 -15.57 -3.74
N ILE A 144 16.64 -16.52 -3.68
CA ILE A 144 16.42 -17.35 -2.49
C ILE A 144 17.68 -18.15 -2.17
N LEU A 145 18.27 -18.81 -3.17
CA LEU A 145 19.48 -19.61 -3.01
C LEU A 145 20.67 -18.79 -2.49
N ALA A 146 20.86 -17.56 -2.99
CA ALA A 146 21.91 -16.67 -2.55
C ALA A 146 21.75 -16.26 -1.07
N LYS A 147 20.51 -16.10 -0.61
CA LYS A 147 20.16 -15.67 0.76
C LYS A 147 20.09 -16.82 1.77
N MET A 148 20.11 -18.08 1.32
CA MET A 148 20.07 -19.24 2.21
C MET A 148 21.29 -19.33 3.12
N THR A 149 21.05 -19.69 4.37
CA THR A 149 22.06 -20.04 5.38
C THR A 149 22.67 -21.41 5.13
N ASN A 150 23.82 -21.71 5.74
CA ASN A 150 24.46 -23.03 5.63
C ASN A 150 23.57 -24.18 6.11
N GLU A 151 22.75 -23.93 7.14
CA GLU A 151 21.79 -24.92 7.64
C GLU A 151 20.69 -25.19 6.60
N GLU A 152 20.09 -24.15 6.02
CA GLU A 152 19.08 -24.29 4.97
C GLU A 152 19.63 -24.99 3.73
N LEU A 153 20.89 -24.74 3.36
CA LEU A 153 21.56 -25.45 2.25
C LEU A 153 21.71 -26.94 2.55
N THR A 154 22.15 -27.29 3.75
CA THR A 154 22.26 -28.69 4.20
C THR A 154 20.89 -29.38 4.17
N GLN A 155 19.83 -28.69 4.59
CA GLN A 155 18.47 -29.21 4.54
C GLN A 155 17.95 -29.35 3.10
N LEU A 156 18.29 -28.42 2.21
CA LEU A 156 17.95 -28.47 0.79
C LEU A 156 18.60 -29.66 0.09
N GLU A 157 19.88 -29.91 0.33
CA GLU A 157 20.63 -31.06 -0.20
C GLU A 157 19.99 -32.39 0.22
N ASN A 158 19.67 -32.50 1.51
CA ASN A 158 19.09 -33.70 2.12
C ASN A 158 17.56 -33.82 1.95
N GLU A 159 16.93 -32.93 1.19
CA GLU A 159 15.47 -32.92 0.93
C GLU A 159 14.61 -32.82 2.20
N LYS A 160 15.16 -32.18 3.24
CA LYS A 160 14.55 -31.98 4.56
C LYS A 160 14.22 -30.51 4.85
N LEU A 161 14.29 -29.64 3.84
CA LEU A 161 13.98 -28.22 4.00
C LEU A 161 12.53 -28.04 4.46
N SER A 162 12.37 -27.53 5.67
CA SER A 162 11.06 -27.32 6.31
C SER A 162 10.39 -26.00 5.87
N LYS A 163 11.20 -25.04 5.41
CA LYS A 163 10.76 -23.71 5.01
C LYS A 163 9.92 -23.75 3.74
N SER A 164 8.75 -23.12 3.79
CA SER A 164 7.86 -22.92 2.63
C SER A 164 8.04 -21.52 2.06
N TYR A 165 8.14 -21.43 0.74
CA TYR A 165 8.21 -20.18 -0.01
C TYR A 165 6.90 -19.86 -0.74
N LEU A 166 6.06 -20.87 -0.95
CA LEU A 166 4.73 -20.77 -1.54
C LEU A 166 3.72 -21.46 -0.63
N THR A 167 2.46 -21.01 -0.65
CA THR A 167 1.38 -21.58 0.16
C THR A 167 0.94 -22.92 -0.40
N GLN A 168 0.85 -23.03 -1.73
CA GLN A 168 0.50 -24.26 -2.40
C GLN A 168 1.62 -25.28 -2.30
N LYS A 169 1.32 -26.41 -1.65
CA LYS A 169 2.30 -27.46 -1.33
C LYS A 169 3.00 -28.01 -2.57
N THR A 170 2.25 -28.28 -3.64
CA THR A 170 2.80 -28.85 -4.87
C THR A 170 3.67 -27.84 -5.64
N LEU A 171 3.26 -26.58 -5.67
CA LEU A 171 4.07 -25.50 -6.24
C LEU A 171 5.33 -25.25 -5.41
N ASN A 172 5.22 -25.24 -4.08
CA ASN A 172 6.36 -25.09 -3.18
C ASN A 172 7.40 -26.20 -3.38
N LYS A 173 6.95 -27.45 -3.49
CA LYS A 173 7.85 -28.57 -3.82
C LYS A 173 8.55 -28.37 -5.15
N THR A 174 7.81 -27.99 -6.19
CA THR A 174 8.37 -27.74 -7.53
C THR A 174 9.39 -26.61 -7.50
N PHE A 175 9.08 -25.52 -6.77
CA PHE A 175 9.96 -24.39 -6.57
C PHE A 175 11.23 -24.76 -5.81
N ILE A 176 11.13 -25.56 -4.73
CA ILE A 176 12.31 -26.05 -4.00
C ILE A 176 13.20 -26.91 -4.91
N SER A 177 12.62 -27.74 -5.77
CA SER A 177 13.39 -28.50 -6.77
C SER A 177 14.09 -27.58 -7.78
N LEU A 178 13.43 -26.49 -8.21
CA LEU A 178 14.04 -25.47 -9.05
C LEU A 178 15.23 -24.80 -8.35
N VAL A 179 15.07 -24.40 -7.08
CA VAL A 179 16.15 -23.83 -6.26
C VAL A 179 17.33 -24.81 -6.16
N LYS A 180 17.05 -26.09 -5.86
CA LYS A 180 18.08 -27.15 -5.77
C LYS A 180 18.85 -27.33 -7.07
N THR A 181 18.20 -27.15 -8.23
CA THR A 181 18.85 -27.26 -9.56
C THR A 181 19.99 -26.25 -9.74
N TYR A 182 19.88 -25.07 -9.13
CA TYR A 182 20.90 -24.02 -9.22
C TYR A 182 21.96 -24.07 -8.11
N LEU A 183 21.86 -25.01 -7.18
CA LEU A 183 22.79 -25.15 -6.05
C LEU A 183 24.27 -25.20 -6.47
N PRO A 184 24.69 -25.94 -7.52
CA PRO A 184 26.09 -25.97 -7.96
C PRO A 184 26.63 -24.61 -8.42
N GLU A 185 25.76 -23.72 -8.88
CA GLU A 185 26.11 -22.39 -9.37
C GLU A 185 26.00 -21.30 -8.29
N ARG A 186 25.68 -21.65 -7.04
CA ARG A 186 25.42 -20.67 -5.96
C ARG A 186 26.52 -19.63 -5.80
N ALA A 187 27.79 -20.05 -5.79
CA ALA A 187 28.92 -19.14 -5.62
C ALA A 187 28.98 -18.09 -6.76
N LYS A 188 28.69 -18.52 -7.99
CA LYS A 188 28.62 -17.65 -9.16
C LYS A 188 27.42 -16.69 -9.05
N ILE A 189 26.26 -17.20 -8.65
CA ILE A 189 25.03 -16.42 -8.46
C ILE A 189 25.24 -15.31 -7.42
N ILE A 190 25.87 -15.61 -6.28
CA ILE A 190 26.17 -14.62 -5.25
C ILE A 190 27.04 -13.50 -5.82
N LYS A 191 28.08 -13.87 -6.58
CA LYS A 191 28.96 -12.89 -7.20
C LYS A 191 28.21 -12.02 -8.22
N GLU A 192 27.39 -12.61 -9.08
CA GLU A 192 26.58 -11.87 -10.05
C GLU A 192 25.60 -10.89 -9.38
N ILE A 193 24.98 -11.30 -8.25
CA ILE A 193 24.08 -10.45 -7.47
C ILE A 193 24.86 -9.30 -6.82
N GLN A 194 26.00 -9.59 -6.18
CA GLN A 194 26.85 -8.56 -5.57
C GLN A 194 27.36 -7.54 -6.61
N GLU A 195 27.87 -8.00 -7.75
CA GLU A 195 28.32 -7.13 -8.84
C GLU A 195 27.19 -6.26 -9.39
N LYS A 196 25.95 -6.79 -9.42
CA LYS A 196 24.77 -6.02 -9.84
C LYS A 196 24.39 -4.96 -8.80
N GLU A 197 24.35 -5.33 -7.52
CA GLU A 197 24.03 -4.41 -6.42
C GLU A 197 25.07 -3.29 -6.32
N GLU A 198 26.36 -3.60 -6.50
CA GLU A 198 27.44 -2.60 -6.53
C GLU A 198 27.27 -1.63 -7.70
N LYS A 199 26.98 -2.12 -8.91
CA LYS A 199 26.71 -1.25 -10.07
C LYS A 199 25.48 -0.37 -9.87
N GLU A 200 24.41 -0.94 -9.32
CA GLU A 200 23.19 -0.17 -9.02
C GLU A 200 23.46 0.93 -7.99
N LYS A 201 24.30 0.63 -6.98
CA LYS A 201 24.75 1.60 -5.99
C LYS A 201 25.62 2.69 -6.61
N GLU A 202 26.60 2.36 -7.46
CA GLU A 202 27.43 3.33 -8.18
C GLU A 202 26.58 4.26 -9.06
N ILE A 203 25.60 3.70 -9.79
CA ILE A 203 24.67 4.48 -10.61
C ILE A 203 23.80 5.40 -9.73
N ALA A 204 23.33 4.91 -8.57
CA ALA A 204 22.53 5.72 -7.65
C ALA A 204 23.35 6.85 -7.03
N GLU A 205 24.60 6.59 -6.64
CA GLU A 205 25.53 7.58 -6.11
C GLU A 205 25.87 8.64 -7.16
N ALA A 206 26.18 8.23 -8.40
CA ALA A 206 26.44 9.14 -9.50
C ALA A 206 25.23 10.05 -9.81
N LYS A 207 24.01 9.48 -9.82
CA LYS A 207 22.78 10.26 -10.02
C LYS A 207 22.52 11.23 -8.87
N ALA A 208 22.74 10.80 -7.63
CA ALA A 208 22.59 11.66 -6.46
C ALA A 208 23.61 12.80 -6.48
N GLU A 209 24.85 12.53 -6.91
CA GLU A 209 25.88 13.56 -7.09
C GLU A 209 25.54 14.54 -8.22
N GLU A 210 25.06 14.03 -9.37
CA GLU A 210 24.59 14.87 -10.48
C GLU A 210 23.43 15.78 -10.05
N GLU A 211 22.42 15.23 -9.35
CA GLU A 211 21.29 15.99 -8.83
C GLU A 211 21.74 17.01 -7.77
N PHE A 212 22.64 16.60 -6.87
CA PHE A 212 23.22 17.49 -5.88
C PHE A 212 23.92 18.67 -6.56
N ASN A 213 24.75 18.40 -7.58
CA ASN A 213 25.51 19.40 -8.32
C ASN A 213 24.62 20.32 -9.16
N LYS A 214 23.52 19.82 -9.72
CA LYS A 214 22.53 20.64 -10.44
C LYS A 214 21.91 21.72 -9.53
N ASN A 215 21.61 21.36 -8.28
CA ASN A 215 21.01 22.27 -7.28
C ASN A 215 22.03 22.66 -6.19
N ARG A 216 23.32 22.72 -6.54
CA ARG A 216 24.44 22.78 -5.57
C ARG A 216 24.29 23.90 -4.55
N LYS A 217 24.00 25.11 -5.03
CA LYS A 217 23.83 26.28 -4.18
C LYS A 217 22.70 26.09 -3.18
N GLU A 218 21.52 25.67 -3.65
CA GLU A 218 20.35 25.46 -2.79
C GLU A 218 20.60 24.34 -1.76
N ASN A 219 21.29 23.28 -2.15
CA ASN A 219 21.62 22.18 -1.25
C ASN A 219 22.62 22.58 -0.18
N ILE A 220 23.63 23.40 -0.54
CA ILE A 220 24.56 23.99 0.43
C ILE A 220 23.83 24.94 1.38
N ASP A 221 22.95 25.79 0.87
CA ASP A 221 22.23 26.77 1.69
C ASP A 221 21.30 26.08 2.73
N LYS A 222 20.75 24.90 2.40
CA LYS A 222 19.96 24.07 3.34
C LYS A 222 20.76 23.54 4.54
N LEU A 223 22.09 23.51 4.46
CA LEU A 223 22.96 23.10 5.59
C LEU A 223 23.02 24.15 6.70
N PHE A 224 22.47 25.34 6.43
CA PHE A 224 22.45 26.46 7.35
C PHE A 224 21.01 26.83 7.69
N SER A 225 20.81 27.24 8.93
CA SER A 225 19.50 27.69 9.41
C SER A 225 19.03 28.92 8.61
N PRO A 226 17.79 28.91 8.07
CA PRO A 226 17.27 30.05 7.32
C PRO A 226 17.04 31.29 8.19
N TYR A 227 16.98 31.13 9.51
CA TYR A 227 16.69 32.21 10.46
C TYR A 227 17.93 32.93 10.97
N ASN A 228 19.02 32.18 11.17
CA ASN A 228 20.23 32.71 11.81
C ASN A 228 21.53 32.24 11.13
N GLY A 229 21.45 31.52 10.01
CA GLY A 229 22.62 31.08 9.24
C GLY A 229 23.49 30.04 9.92
N LYS A 230 23.12 29.52 11.10
CA LYS A 230 23.95 28.55 11.82
C LYS A 230 23.96 27.20 11.13
N ASN A 231 25.14 26.57 11.07
CA ASN A 231 25.23 25.13 10.84
C ASN A 231 25.19 24.40 12.19
N THR A 232 24.28 23.43 12.32
CA THR A 232 24.05 22.72 13.59
C THR A 232 25.24 21.89 14.05
N ALA A 233 25.98 21.26 13.13
CA ALA A 233 27.13 20.44 13.49
C ALA A 233 28.26 21.30 14.05
N LEU A 234 28.56 22.42 13.40
CA LEU A 234 29.56 23.38 13.86
C LEU A 234 29.15 24.05 15.19
N GLU A 235 27.89 24.46 15.34
CA GLU A 235 27.40 25.03 16.62
C GLU A 235 27.55 24.03 17.77
N ARG A 236 27.23 22.75 17.54
CA ARG A 236 27.40 21.69 18.54
C ARG A 236 28.86 21.50 18.89
N TYR A 237 29.75 21.45 17.90
CA TYR A 237 31.18 21.35 18.11
C TYR A 237 31.68 22.51 18.98
N ILE A 238 31.32 23.75 18.65
CA ILE A 238 31.76 24.94 19.39
C ILE A 238 31.28 24.84 20.84
N LYS A 239 30.00 24.61 21.08
CA LYS A 239 29.44 24.52 22.44
C LYS A 239 30.08 23.41 23.27
N TYR A 240 30.36 22.26 22.66
CA TYR A 240 30.98 21.14 23.35
C TYR A 240 32.39 21.46 23.86
N ASN A 241 33.14 22.29 23.13
CA ASN A 241 34.50 22.69 23.48
C ASN A 241 34.57 23.97 24.35
N MET A 242 33.44 24.57 24.69
CA MET A 242 33.38 25.76 25.53
C MET A 242 33.33 25.41 27.03
N ASN A 243 33.97 26.24 27.85
CA ASN A 243 33.93 26.11 29.32
C ASN A 243 32.52 26.38 29.90
N ASP A 244 31.77 27.33 29.33
CA ASP A 244 30.38 27.62 29.68
C ASP A 244 29.51 27.61 28.40
N PRO A 245 28.98 26.43 27.99
CA PRO A 245 28.19 26.28 26.77
C PRO A 245 26.91 27.15 26.74
N ASP A 246 26.32 27.42 27.91
CA ASP A 246 25.09 28.22 28.05
C ASP A 246 25.35 29.71 27.77
N SER A 247 26.61 30.15 27.89
CA SER A 247 27.01 31.50 27.51
C SER A 247 27.06 31.75 25.99
N TYR A 248 26.96 30.70 25.16
CA TYR A 248 27.06 30.83 23.71
C TYR A 248 25.91 31.66 23.11
N LYS A 249 26.28 32.72 22.40
CA LYS A 249 25.36 33.54 21.61
C LYS A 249 25.92 33.74 20.21
N HIS A 250 25.34 33.06 19.24
CA HIS A 250 25.69 33.24 17.84
C HIS A 250 25.50 34.69 17.36
N ILE A 251 26.41 35.17 16.53
CA ILE A 251 26.33 36.49 15.88
C ILE A 251 26.07 36.33 14.39
N VAL A 252 26.97 35.65 13.68
CA VAL A 252 26.90 35.48 12.22
C VAL A 252 27.69 34.25 11.79
N THR A 253 27.21 33.58 10.75
CA THR A 253 27.93 32.53 10.06
C THR A 253 27.99 32.90 8.58
N THR A 254 29.16 32.74 7.97
CA THR A 254 29.37 32.93 6.53
C THR A 254 29.99 31.67 5.95
N HIS A 255 29.56 31.26 4.78
CA HIS A 255 30.10 30.08 4.08
C HIS A 255 30.59 30.42 2.68
N SER A 256 31.58 29.66 2.21
CA SER A 256 32.04 29.65 0.83
C SER A 256 32.15 28.21 0.35
N ASP A 257 31.48 27.92 -0.75
CA ASP A 257 31.64 26.68 -1.48
C ASP A 257 33.03 26.63 -2.14
N LYS A 258 33.78 25.53 -1.94
CA LYS A 258 35.10 25.27 -2.53
C LYS A 258 35.10 24.10 -3.53
N GLY A 259 33.93 23.51 -3.81
CA GLY A 259 33.78 22.38 -4.73
C GLY A 259 33.80 21.03 -4.01
N ASP A 260 34.89 20.69 -3.33
CA ASP A 260 35.02 19.46 -2.54
C ASP A 260 34.55 19.62 -1.08
N HIS A 261 34.61 20.85 -0.54
CA HIS A 261 34.20 21.17 0.83
C HIS A 261 33.57 22.56 0.93
N ILE A 262 33.01 22.86 2.10
CA ILE A 262 32.45 24.17 2.44
C ILE A 262 33.32 24.81 3.52
N LEU A 263 33.87 25.99 3.23
CA LEU A 263 34.57 26.79 4.22
C LEU A 263 33.54 27.60 5.00
N VAL A 264 33.47 27.41 6.32
CA VAL A 264 32.51 28.08 7.20
C VAL A 264 33.24 28.89 8.27
N ILE A 265 32.82 30.13 8.46
CA ILE A 265 33.32 31.02 9.52
C ILE A 265 32.13 31.42 10.38
N THR A 266 32.20 31.13 11.68
CA THR A 266 31.17 31.48 12.66
C THR A 266 31.73 32.43 13.70
N LYS A 267 31.06 33.57 13.90
CA LYS A 267 31.33 34.52 14.98
C LYS A 267 30.26 34.37 16.06
N PHE A 268 30.68 34.33 17.31
CA PHE A 268 29.78 34.19 18.46
C PHE A 268 30.30 34.95 19.68
N ARG A 269 29.43 35.22 20.65
CA ARG A 269 29.80 35.71 21.98
C ARG A 269 29.75 34.58 22.98
N ALA A 270 30.68 34.57 23.91
CA ALA A 270 30.71 33.63 25.02
C ALA A 270 31.44 34.24 26.23
N LYS A 271 31.22 33.67 27.42
CA LYS A 271 32.02 34.01 28.59
C LYS A 271 33.38 33.32 28.50
N ASN A 272 34.45 34.09 28.72
CA ASN A 272 35.79 33.55 28.90
C ASN A 272 35.98 33.00 30.33
N ILE A 273 37.15 32.40 30.59
CA ILE A 273 37.50 31.84 31.90
C ILE A 273 37.51 32.87 33.05
N TYR A 274 37.59 34.16 32.73
CA TYR A 274 37.58 35.28 33.68
C TYR A 274 36.18 35.89 33.86
N GLY A 275 35.13 35.28 33.27
CA GLY A 275 33.74 35.71 33.39
C GLY A 275 33.33 36.88 32.47
N GLY A 276 34.27 37.42 31.67
CA GLY A 276 33.99 38.48 30.70
C GLY A 276 33.37 37.92 29.42
N THR A 277 32.40 38.62 28.83
CA THR A 277 31.83 38.25 27.52
C THR A 277 32.70 38.78 26.39
N VAL A 278 33.23 37.89 25.56
CA VAL A 278 34.10 38.22 24.41
C VAL A 278 33.49 37.70 23.11
N ILE A 279 33.94 38.26 21.97
CA ILE A 279 33.58 37.76 20.63
C ILE A 279 34.67 36.82 20.17
N ASN A 280 34.28 35.59 19.83
CA ASN A 280 35.16 34.55 19.31
C ASN A 280 34.82 34.26 17.84
N ILE A 281 35.79 33.73 17.11
CA ILE A 281 35.68 33.37 15.70
C ILE A 281 36.22 31.96 15.50
N VAL A 282 35.39 31.08 14.93
CA VAL A 282 35.77 29.72 14.54
C VAL A 282 35.65 29.58 13.02
N SER A 283 36.71 29.10 12.39
CA SER A 283 36.75 28.74 10.98
C SER A 283 36.90 27.23 10.83
N ALA A 284 36.07 26.61 10.00
CA ALA A 284 36.03 25.16 9.82
C ALA A 284 35.80 24.76 8.36
N LYS A 285 36.30 23.58 7.98
CA LYS A 285 35.89 22.88 6.75
C LYS A 285 34.76 21.93 7.07
N LEU A 286 33.68 22.01 6.30
CA LEU A 286 32.57 21.09 6.35
C LEU A 286 32.51 20.26 5.06
N ASP A 287 32.03 19.02 5.16
CA ASP A 287 31.67 18.22 3.98
C ASP A 287 30.39 18.77 3.32
N LEU A 288 30.05 18.25 2.13
CA LEU A 288 28.83 18.63 1.40
C LEU A 288 27.53 18.15 2.08
N LYS A 289 27.63 17.42 3.20
CA LYS A 289 26.52 17.01 4.07
C LYS A 289 26.42 17.88 5.33
N GLY A 290 27.32 18.85 5.50
CA GLY A 290 27.34 19.80 6.61
C GLY A 290 28.00 19.28 7.88
N ASN A 291 28.77 18.20 7.82
CA ASN A 291 29.56 17.68 8.95
C ASN A 291 30.92 18.38 9.01
N VAL A 292 31.43 18.63 10.23
CA VAL A 292 32.75 19.23 10.43
C VAL A 292 33.84 18.20 10.11
N ILE A 293 34.70 18.52 9.13
CA ILE A 293 35.88 17.72 8.76
C ILE A 293 37.10 18.20 9.57
N GLU A 294 37.29 19.51 9.66
CA GLU A 294 38.52 20.11 10.19
C GLU A 294 38.23 21.50 10.78
N ILE A 295 38.82 21.83 11.93
CA ILE A 295 38.85 23.21 12.47
C ILE A 295 40.14 23.87 12.01
N LEU A 296 40.03 24.99 11.29
CA LEU A 296 41.16 25.71 10.72
C LEU A 296 41.71 26.76 11.68
N SER A 297 40.84 27.41 12.46
CA SER A 297 41.24 28.41 13.46
C SER A 297 40.15 28.60 14.50
N GLU A 298 40.53 28.86 15.74
CA GLU A 298 39.65 29.21 16.84
C GLU A 298 40.36 30.27 17.70
N ASN A 299 39.74 31.44 17.86
CA ASN A 299 40.22 32.55 18.68
C ASN A 299 39.07 33.25 19.39
#